data_AF-A0A9X2WN13-F1
#
_entry.id   AF-A0A9X2WN13-F1
#
_cell.length_a   1.000
_cell.length_b   1.000
_cell.length_c   1.000
_cell.angle_alpha   90.00
_cell.angle_beta   90.00
_cell.angle_gamma   90.00
#
_symmetry.space_group_name_H-M   'P 1'
#
loop_
_entity.id
_entity.type
_entity.pdbx_description
1 polymer ?
#
loop_
_entity_poly.entity_id
_entity_poly.type
_entity_poly.pdbx_seq_one_letter_code
_entity_poly.pdbx_strand_id
1 'polypeptide(L)' 'MNLQQSKNYPAQLVFINDQQTITNSLIVADYFGKKHCDVLRIIDQILADAPMNLRQPTFALTCKINRLAPVSVI' A
#
# COMPACT_ATOMS: atom_id res chain seq x y z
N MET A 1 -20.89 23.36 -12.40
CA MET A 1 -20.82 21.92 -12.02
C MET A 1 -21.08 21.83 -10.53
N ASN A 2 -22.20 21.22 -10.16
CA ASN A 2 -22.69 21.19 -8.79
C ASN A 2 -22.23 19.88 -8.14
N LEU A 3 -21.20 19.93 -7.30
CA LEU A 3 -20.72 18.78 -6.51
C LEU A 3 -21.33 18.85 -5.11
N GLN A 4 -22.66 18.77 -5.05
CA GLN A 4 -23.35 18.36 -3.83
C GLN A 4 -23.71 16.88 -3.96
N GLN A 5 -22.82 16.01 -3.51
CA GLN A 5 -23.20 14.65 -3.15
C GLN A 5 -23.12 14.52 -1.63
N SER A 6 -24.21 14.94 -0.99
CA SER A 6 -24.60 14.40 0.31
C SER A 6 -25.25 13.04 0.06
N LYS A 7 -24.54 11.93 0.30
CA LYS A 7 -25.17 10.64 0.63
C LYS A 7 -24.25 9.83 1.56
N ASN A 8 -24.84 9.41 2.68
CA ASN A 8 -24.28 8.62 3.77
C ASN A 8 -23.99 7.18 3.31
N TYR A 9 -23.06 7.02 2.37
CA TYR A 9 -22.47 5.74 1.97
C TYR A 9 -21.03 5.72 2.43
N PRO A 10 -20.49 4.59 2.93
CA PRO A 10 -19.08 4.50 3.22
C PRO A 10 -18.33 4.84 1.93
N ALA A 11 -17.48 5.87 1.95
CA ALA A 11 -16.72 6.19 0.75
C ALA A 11 -15.85 5.00 0.41
N GLN A 12 -15.91 4.60 -0.85
CA GLN A 12 -15.08 3.54 -1.37
C GLN A 12 -13.65 4.07 -1.50
N LEU A 13 -12.83 3.82 -0.47
CA LEU A 13 -11.41 4.20 -0.43
C LEU A 13 -10.51 3.15 -1.10
N VAL A 14 -11.03 1.94 -1.27
CA VAL A 14 -10.27 0.77 -1.70
C VAL A 14 -10.96 0.13 -2.90
N PHE A 15 -10.19 -0.14 -3.95
CA PHE A 15 -10.65 -0.72 -5.20
C PHE A 15 -9.95 -2.05 -5.45
N ILE A 16 -10.59 -2.95 -6.18
CA ILE A 16 -9.97 -4.19 -6.64
C ILE A 16 -9.69 -4.02 -8.13
N ASN A 17 -8.43 -4.15 -8.52
CA ASN A 17 -7.99 -4.15 -9.91
C ASN A 17 -7.09 -5.36 -10.15
N ASP A 18 -7.43 -6.23 -11.11
CA ASP A 18 -6.66 -7.44 -11.44
C ASP A 18 -6.23 -8.26 -10.21
N GLN A 19 -7.17 -8.52 -9.30
CA GLN A 19 -6.98 -9.23 -8.00
C GLN A 19 -6.12 -8.48 -6.96
N GLN A 20 -5.66 -7.27 -7.27
CA GLN A 20 -4.94 -6.42 -6.33
C GLN A 20 -5.87 -5.39 -5.69
N THR A 21 -5.69 -5.22 -4.39
CA THR A 21 -6.40 -4.20 -3.61
C THR A 21 -5.60 -2.89 -3.71
N ILE A 22 -6.13 -1.91 -4.45
CA ILE A 22 -5.48 -0.63 -4.71
C ILE A 22 -6.19 0.52 -3.98
N THR A 23 -5.41 1.48 -3.51
CA THR A 23 -5.90 2.76 -2.97
C THR A 23 -4.95 3.88 -3.39
N ASN A 24 -5.41 5.12 -3.32
CA ASN A 24 -4.62 6.30 -3.66
C ASN A 24 -4.60 7.25 -2.46
N SER A 25 -3.40 7.70 -2.06
CA SER A 25 -3.22 8.64 -0.96
C SER A 25 -3.95 9.97 -1.19
N LEU A 26 -4.18 10.36 -2.45
CA LEU A 26 -4.99 11.52 -2.80
C LEU A 26 -6.48 11.30 -2.46
N ILE A 27 -7.03 10.13 -2.76
CA ILE A 27 -8.43 9.78 -2.44
C ILE A 27 -8.63 9.76 -0.92
N VAL A 28 -7.66 9.22 -0.18
CA VAL A 28 -7.64 9.24 1.29
C VAL A 28 -7.62 10.68 1.81
N ALA A 29 -6.77 11.54 1.25
CA ALA A 29 -6.68 12.94 1.64
C ALA A 29 -8.00 13.69 1.43
N ASP A 30 -8.60 13.54 0.25
CA ASP A 30 -9.88 14.16 -0.10
C ASP A 30 -11.02 13.70 0.82
N TYR A 31 -11.10 12.39 1.08
CA TYR A 31 -12.14 11.82 1.94
C TYR A 31 -12.07 12.34 3.38
N PHE A 32 -10.87 12.43 3.95
CA PHE A 32 -10.67 12.90 5.33
C PHE A 32 -10.53 14.44 5.43
N GLY A 33 -10.62 15.17 4.32
CA GLY A 33 -10.43 16.62 4.29
C GLY A 33 -9.03 17.04 4.77
N LYS A 34 -8.01 16.23 4.45
CA LYS A 34 -6.61 16.46 4.83
C LYS A 34 -5.79 16.90 3.62
N LYS A 35 -4.66 17.56 3.88
CA LYS A 35 -3.70 17.83 2.81
C LYS A 35 -3.03 16.52 2.40
N HIS A 36 -2.83 16.35 1.10
CA HIS A 36 -2.14 15.18 0.56
C HIS A 36 -0.74 14.98 1.16
N CYS A 37 0.00 16.07 1.39
CA CYS A 37 1.31 16.01 2.04
C CYS A 37 1.28 15.47 3.48
N ASP A 38 0.20 15.73 4.24
CA ASP A 38 0.06 15.20 5.59
C ASP A 38 -0.20 13.69 5.56
N VAL A 39 -0.97 13.21 4.58
CA VAL A 39 -1.20 11.77 4.37
C VAL A 39 0.11 11.06 4.02
N LEU A 40 0.92 11.63 3.12
CA LEU A 40 2.23 11.08 2.79
C LEU A 40 3.16 11.03 4.00
N ARG A 41 3.20 12.10 4.80
CA ARG A 41 4.00 12.15 6.03
C ARG A 41 3.62 11.08 7.04
N ILE A 42 2.32 10.81 7.19
CA ILE A 42 1.81 9.74 8.07
C ILE A 42 2.22 8.37 7.53
N ILE A 43 2.13 8.15 6.21
CA ILE A 43 2.60 6.89 5.59
C ILE A 43 4.09 6.68 5.87
N ASP A 44 4.92 7.70 5.69
CA ASP A 44 6.36 7.62 5.98
C ASP A 44 6.63 7.29 7.46
N GLN A 45 5.85 7.89 8.37
CA GLN A 45 5.97 7.60 9.80
C GLN A 45 5.57 6.16 10.13
N ILE A 46 4.46 5.66 9.57
CA ILE A 46 4.04 4.26 9.73
C ILE A 46 5.11 3.31 9.21
N LEU A 47 5.73 3.62 8.06
CA LEU A 47 6.83 2.82 7.52
C LEU A 47 8.06 2.86 8.43
N ALA A 48 8.40 4.01 9.01
CA ALA A 48 9.51 4.14 9.95
C ALA A 48 9.28 3.34 11.25
N ASP A 49 8.04 3.31 11.74
CA ASP A 49 7.63 2.63 12.97
C ASP A 49 7.41 1.12 12.76
N ALA A 50 7.18 0.67 11.52
CA ALA A 50 7.00 -0.74 11.20
C ALA A 50 8.24 -1.56 11.62
N PRO A 51 8.11 -2.83 12.03
CA PRO A 51 9.27 -3.64 12.38
C PRO A 51 10.17 -3.87 11.15
N MET A 52 11.48 -3.98 11.37
CA MET A 52 12.51 -3.97 10.31
C MET A 52 12.25 -5.01 9.20
N ASN A 53 11.69 -6.17 9.56
CA ASN A 53 11.36 -7.25 8.62
C ASN A 53 10.24 -6.88 7.63
N LEU A 54 9.41 -5.88 7.94
CA LEU A 54 8.37 -5.36 7.05
C LEU A 54 8.82 -4.10 6.30
N ARG A 55 9.90 -3.45 6.76
CA ARG A 55 10.54 -2.31 6.10
C ARG A 55 11.47 -2.70 4.96
N GLN A 56 11.99 -3.92 4.96
CA GLN A 56 12.86 -4.36 3.89
C GLN A 56 12.08 -4.40 2.57
N PRO A 57 12.64 -3.89 1.46
CA PRO A 57 12.03 -4.06 0.16
C PRO A 57 11.93 -5.57 -0.11
N THR A 58 10.72 -6.11 -0.02
CA THR A 58 10.41 -7.54 -0.17
C THR A 58 10.88 -8.09 -1.53
N PHE A 59 11.22 -7.21 -2.48
CA PHE A 59 11.69 -7.53 -3.81
C PHE A 59 13.21 -7.84 -3.90
N ALA A 60 14.02 -7.51 -2.89
CA ALA A 60 15.48 -7.71 -2.96
C ALA A 60 15.95 -9.11 -2.55
N LEU A 61 15.07 -9.96 -1.99
CA LEU A 61 15.42 -11.29 -1.49
C LEU A 61 15.17 -12.44 -2.49
N THR A 62 14.54 -12.17 -3.64
CA THR A 62 14.22 -13.23 -4.62
C THR A 62 15.45 -13.75 -5.38
N CYS A 63 16.60 -13.06 -5.34
CA CYS A 63 17.80 -13.49 -6.07
C CYS A 63 18.62 -14.58 -5.36
N LYS A 64 18.30 -15.00 -4.12
CA LYS A 64 19.09 -16.01 -3.39
C LYS A 64 18.42 -17.38 -3.24
N ILE A 65 17.13 -17.53 -3.55
CA ILE A 65 16.42 -18.81 -3.33
C ILE A 65 16.74 -19.84 -4.43
N ASN A 66 17.23 -19.44 -5.60
CA ASN A 66 17.60 -20.38 -6.68
C ASN A 66 19.05 -20.89 -6.64
N ARG A 67 19.84 -20.62 -5.59
CA ARG A 67 21.24 -21.08 -5.47
C ARG A 67 21.51 -22.13 -4.39
N LEU A 68 20.47 -22.73 -3.80
CA LEU A 68 20.63 -23.82 -2.83
C LEU A 68 19.66 -24.96 -3.12
N ALA A 69 19.80 -25.58 -4.30
CA ALA A 69 19.38 -26.96 -4.52
C ALA A 69 20.11 -27.55 -5.73
N PRO A 70 21.30 -28.17 -5.58
CA PRO A 70 21.55 -29.39 -6.31
C PRO A 70 20.76 -30.49 -5.58
N VAL A 71 19.58 -30.83 -6.11
CA VAL A 71 18.94 -32.10 -5.74
C VAL A 71 19.86 -33.18 -6.33
N SER A 72 20.69 -33.79 -5.47
CA SER A 72 21.36 -35.03 -5.78
C SER A 72 20.27 -36.09 -6.00
N VAL A 73 20.02 -36.41 -7.26
CA VAL A 73 19.29 -37.62 -7.64
C VAL A 73 20.22 -38.78 -7.32
N ILE A 74 19.84 -39.57 -6.31
CA ILE A 74 20.35 -40.93 -6.08
C ILE A 74 19.23 -41.88 -6.50
#